data_AF-A0A7J2X1H8-F1
#
_entry.id   AF-A0A7J2X1H8-F1
#
_cell.length_a   1.000
_cell.length_b   1.000
_cell.length_c   1.000
_cell.angle_alpha   90.00
_cell.angle_beta   90.00
_cell.angle_gamma   90.00
#
_symmetry.space_group_name_H-M   'P 1'
#
loop_
_entity.id
_entity.type
_entity.pdbx_description
1 polymer ?
#
loop_
_entity_poly.entity_id
_entity_poly.type
_entity_poly.pdbx_seq_one_letter_code
_entity_poly.pdbx_strand_id
1 'polypeptide(L)'
;MSNMDIKFTKHAIEKIRLLEKYGFKVSLNMVIDTINNPVRVDRRGNQYLAVKPIDEIYALRVVYEVRENIKVIITLYPVRRGDTVYKIKYDPDADVVLLIFEDKGSIDYADEAGDMIIHYGKDGKIIMIEILNASRVISKLVETLAKKEAIVS
;
A
#
# COMPACT_ATOMS: atom_id res chain seq x y z
N MET A 1 -20.63 -28.60 11.87
CA MET A 1 -19.32 -27.92 11.93
C MET A 1 -19.32 -27.12 13.23
N SER A 2 -18.39 -27.38 14.14
CA SER A 2 -18.32 -26.66 15.42
C SER A 2 -18.04 -25.18 15.15
N ASN A 3 -18.88 -24.29 15.67
CA ASN A 3 -18.65 -22.85 15.58
C ASN A 3 -17.42 -22.53 16.43
N MET A 4 -16.39 -21.93 15.84
CA MET A 4 -15.14 -21.64 16.53
C MET A 4 -15.28 -20.29 17.26
N ASP A 5 -15.12 -20.27 18.57
CA ASP A 5 -15.32 -19.06 19.37
C ASP A 5 -14.21 -18.03 19.11
N ILE A 6 -14.58 -16.75 19.12
CA ILE A 6 -13.66 -15.62 18.93
C ILE A 6 -13.56 -14.84 20.24
N LYS A 7 -12.32 -14.62 20.71
CA LYS A 7 -12.05 -13.83 21.93
C LYS A 7 -11.09 -12.70 21.64
N PHE A 8 -11.42 -11.50 22.09
CA PHE A 8 -10.54 -10.35 21.98
C PHE A 8 -9.66 -10.22 23.22
N THR A 9 -8.37 -9.98 23.02
CA THR A 9 -7.50 -9.51 24.10
C THR A 9 -7.82 -8.07 24.45
N LYS A 10 -7.46 -7.64 25.67
CA LYS A 10 -7.52 -6.22 26.07
C LYS A 10 -6.78 -5.33 25.07
N HIS A 11 -5.59 -5.77 24.63
CA HIS A 11 -4.79 -5.04 23.65
C HIS A 11 -5.53 -4.84 22.31
N ALA A 12 -6.20 -5.88 21.78
CA ALA A 12 -6.97 -5.75 20.54
C ALA A 12 -8.13 -4.73 20.67
N ILE A 13 -8.86 -4.76 21.79
CA ILE A 13 -9.94 -3.80 22.05
C ILE A 13 -9.41 -2.36 22.14
N GLU A 14 -8.30 -2.16 22.86
CA GLU A 14 -7.66 -0.85 22.96
C GLU A 14 -7.13 -0.37 21.61
N LYS A 15 -6.57 -1.27 20.79
CA LYS A 15 -6.10 -0.94 19.44
C LYS A 15 -7.22 -0.45 18.53
N ILE A 16 -8.42 -1.02 18.61
CA ILE A 16 -9.61 -0.53 17.88
C ILE A 16 -9.90 0.93 18.26
N ARG A 17 -9.99 1.22 19.56
CA ARG A 17 -10.27 2.59 20.06
C ARG A 17 -9.16 3.57 19.67
N LEU A 18 -7.92 3.11 19.68
CA LEU A 18 -6.77 3.92 19.28
C LEU A 18 -6.83 4.29 17.80
N LEU A 19 -7.10 3.32 16.92
CA LEU A 19 -7.23 3.57 15.48
C LEU A 19 -8.34 4.58 15.20
N GLU A 20 -9.49 4.43 15.87
CA GLU A 20 -10.60 5.38 15.73
C GLU A 20 -10.22 6.79 16.18
N LYS A 21 -9.51 6.91 17.32
CA LYS A 21 -8.98 8.20 17.80
C LYS A 21 -8.06 8.89 16.79
N TYR A 22 -7.31 8.12 15.99
CA TYR A 22 -6.44 8.63 14.93
C TYR A 22 -7.12 8.69 13.55
N GLY A 23 -8.45 8.60 13.48
CA GLY A 23 -9.21 8.80 12.25
C GLY A 23 -9.43 7.54 11.40
N PHE A 24 -9.01 6.36 11.87
CA PHE A 24 -9.21 5.09 11.17
C PHE A 24 -10.27 4.24 11.87
N LYS A 25 -11.51 4.27 11.37
CA LYS A 25 -12.64 3.56 11.98
C LYS A 25 -12.59 2.06 11.70
N VAL A 26 -12.52 1.25 12.75
CA VAL A 26 -12.64 -0.22 12.70
C VAL A 26 -13.70 -0.66 13.69
N SER A 27 -14.67 -1.48 13.26
CA SER A 27 -15.69 -2.05 14.15
C SER A 27 -15.32 -3.48 14.57
N LEU A 28 -15.86 -3.96 15.69
CA LEU A 28 -15.72 -5.36 16.10
C LEU A 28 -16.19 -6.34 15.01
N ASN A 29 -17.30 -6.00 14.35
CA ASN A 29 -17.84 -6.80 13.24
C ASN A 29 -16.86 -6.90 12.07
N MET A 30 -16.15 -5.81 11.75
CA MET A 30 -15.11 -5.83 10.71
C MET A 30 -13.93 -6.74 11.08
N VAL A 31 -13.52 -6.78 12.35
CA VAL A 31 -12.50 -7.71 12.83
C VAL A 31 -12.98 -9.16 12.74
N ILE A 32 -14.20 -9.44 13.21
CA ILE A 32 -14.81 -10.78 13.16
C ILE A 32 -14.95 -11.27 11.72
N ASP A 33 -15.43 -10.40 10.83
CA ASP A 33 -15.59 -10.71 9.41
C ASP A 33 -14.24 -10.92 8.71
N THR A 34 -13.19 -10.17 9.09
CA THR A 34 -11.83 -10.42 8.60
C THR A 34 -11.31 -11.80 9.01
N ILE A 35 -11.69 -12.29 10.19
CA ILE A 35 -11.29 -13.60 10.71
C ILE A 35 -12.09 -14.76 10.09
N ASN A 36 -13.36 -14.54 9.78
CA ASN A 36 -14.24 -15.56 9.23
C ASN A 36 -14.16 -15.64 7.71
N ASN A 37 -13.93 -14.51 7.04
CA ASN A 37 -13.92 -14.38 5.58
C ASN A 37 -12.68 -13.61 5.08
N PRO A 38 -11.45 -14.07 5.40
CA PRO A 38 -10.23 -13.42 4.92
C PRO A 38 -10.02 -13.63 3.42
N VAL A 39 -9.38 -12.67 2.74
CA VAL A 39 -8.88 -12.87 1.38
C VAL A 39 -7.56 -13.65 1.38
N ARG A 40 -6.77 -13.49 2.44
CA ARG A 40 -5.49 -14.18 2.63
C ARG A 40 -5.25 -14.41 4.11
N VAL A 41 -4.65 -15.54 4.45
CA VAL A 41 -4.16 -15.83 5.80
C VAL A 41 -2.70 -16.24 5.71
N ASP A 42 -1.82 -15.41 6.26
CA ASP A 42 -0.39 -15.74 6.39
C ASP A 42 -0.14 -16.40 7.78
N ARG A 43 0.94 -17.16 7.94
CA ARG A 43 1.30 -17.79 9.22
C ARG A 43 2.72 -17.43 9.65
N ARG A 44 2.90 -17.03 10.91
CA ARG A 44 4.20 -16.74 11.53
C ARG A 44 4.28 -17.44 12.89
N GLY A 45 4.95 -18.59 12.92
CA GLY A 45 4.95 -19.46 14.10
C GLY A 45 3.53 -19.91 14.45
N ASN A 46 3.06 -19.56 15.66
CA ASN A 46 1.71 -19.88 16.14
C ASN A 46 0.66 -18.83 15.76
N GLN A 47 1.08 -17.71 15.17
CA GLN A 47 0.20 -16.61 14.82
C GLN A 47 -0.30 -16.74 13.38
N TYR A 48 -1.59 -16.47 13.22
CA TYR A 48 -2.28 -16.34 11.95
C TYR A 48 -2.52 -14.86 11.68
N LEU A 49 -2.27 -14.43 10.44
CA LEU A 49 -2.41 -13.05 10.00
C LEU A 49 -3.46 -13.01 8.89
N ALA A 50 -4.73 -12.88 9.29
CA ALA A 50 -5.85 -12.74 8.37
C ALA A 50 -5.87 -11.33 7.78
N VAL A 51 -6.06 -11.22 6.48
CA VAL A 51 -6.17 -9.94 5.76
C VAL A 51 -7.51 -9.88 5.06
N LYS A 52 -8.20 -8.74 5.15
CA LYS A 52 -9.42 -8.46 4.38
C LYS A 52 -9.42 -7.03 3.85
N PRO A 53 -9.74 -6.81 2.56
CA PRO A 53 -10.01 -5.49 1.98
C PRO A 53 -10.95 -4.63 2.82
N ILE A 54 -10.61 -3.36 3.02
CA ILE A 54 -11.52 -2.33 3.53
C ILE A 54 -12.00 -1.49 2.35
N ASP A 55 -11.07 -1.01 1.53
CA ASP A 55 -11.31 -0.23 0.33
C ASP A 55 -10.22 -0.50 -0.74
N GLU A 56 -10.13 0.39 -1.73
CA GLU A 56 -9.12 0.34 -2.81
C GLU A 56 -7.69 0.51 -2.29
N ILE A 57 -7.50 1.23 -1.19
CA ILE A 57 -6.21 1.68 -0.65
C ILE A 57 -5.81 0.88 0.60
N TYR A 58 -6.77 0.33 1.35
CA TYR A 58 -6.53 -0.27 2.66
C TYR A 58 -7.16 -1.65 2.81
N ALA A 59 -6.48 -2.51 3.57
CA ALA A 59 -7.01 -3.75 4.13
C ALA A 59 -6.88 -3.70 5.64
N LEU A 60 -7.74 -4.45 6.33
CA LEU A 60 -7.53 -4.79 7.72
C LEU A 60 -6.67 -6.04 7.80
N ARG A 61 -5.59 -6.00 8.58
CA ARG A 61 -4.88 -7.20 9.02
C ARG A 61 -5.20 -7.47 10.49
N VAL A 62 -5.61 -8.70 10.78
CA VAL A 62 -5.91 -9.17 12.13
C VAL A 62 -4.99 -10.33 12.47
N VAL A 63 -4.29 -10.21 13.60
CA VAL A 63 -3.38 -11.22 14.12
C VAL A 63 -4.08 -11.99 15.22
N TYR A 64 -4.11 -13.32 15.11
CA TYR A 64 -4.73 -14.18 16.09
C TYR A 64 -3.96 -15.48 16.30
N GLU A 65 -4.18 -16.10 17.46
CA GLU A 65 -3.74 -17.47 17.76
C GLU A 65 -4.95 -18.37 17.94
N VAL A 66 -4.78 -19.67 17.68
CA VAL A 66 -5.79 -20.67 18.01
C VAL A 66 -5.36 -21.36 19.30
N ARG A 67 -6.18 -21.26 20.36
CA ARG A 67 -5.94 -21.88 21.68
C ARG A 67 -7.17 -22.68 22.07
N GLU A 68 -7.04 -24.00 22.22
CA GLU A 68 -8.17 -24.88 22.64
C GLU A 68 -9.45 -24.62 21.82
N ASN A 69 -9.29 -24.50 20.50
CA ASN A 69 -10.39 -24.21 19.57
C ASN A 69 -10.99 -22.78 19.65
N ILE A 70 -10.33 -21.83 20.32
CA ILE A 70 -10.71 -20.43 20.40
C ILE A 70 -9.73 -19.59 19.55
N LYS A 71 -10.25 -18.76 18.65
CA LYS A 71 -9.47 -17.74 17.94
C LYS A 71 -9.28 -16.52 18.84
N VAL A 72 -8.10 -16.38 19.42
CA VAL A 72 -7.74 -15.28 20.32
C VAL A 72 -7.12 -14.15 19.50
N ILE A 73 -7.84 -13.04 19.36
CA ILE A 73 -7.40 -11.85 18.63
C ILE A 73 -6.38 -11.06 19.45
N ILE A 74 -5.15 -11.02 18.96
CA ILE A 74 -4.00 -10.40 19.64
C ILE A 74 -3.91 -8.93 19.30
N THR A 75 -3.87 -8.58 18.01
CA THR A 75 -3.76 -7.19 17.54
C THR A 75 -4.33 -7.05 16.12
N LEU A 76 -4.54 -5.81 15.68
CA LEU A 76 -5.02 -5.48 14.34
C LEU A 76 -4.42 -4.14 13.88
N TYR A 77 -4.31 -3.97 12.58
CA TYR A 77 -3.87 -2.72 11.98
C TYR A 77 -4.29 -2.62 10.51
N PRO A 78 -4.56 -1.40 10.01
CA PRO A 78 -4.71 -1.21 8.58
C PRO A 78 -3.37 -1.47 7.88
N VAL A 79 -3.44 -2.10 6.72
CA VAL A 79 -2.33 -2.26 5.78
C VAL A 79 -2.70 -1.56 4.48
N ARG A 80 -1.76 -0.84 3.86
CA ARG A 80 -1.99 -0.29 2.52
C ARG A 80 -2.07 -1.46 1.54
N ARG A 81 -3.11 -1.46 0.71
CA ARG A 81 -3.31 -2.30 -0.46
C ARG A 81 -2.97 -1.50 -1.71
N GLY A 82 -2.68 -2.24 -2.76
CA GLY A 82 -2.09 -1.70 -3.96
C GLY A 82 -0.59 -1.94 -3.89
N ASP A 83 -0.10 -2.78 -4.79
CA ASP A 83 1.11 -2.37 -5.48
C ASP A 83 0.81 -0.94 -5.94
N THR A 84 1.58 0.07 -5.51
CA THR A 84 1.51 1.36 -6.19
C THR A 84 2.00 1.10 -7.61
N VAL A 85 1.11 0.67 -8.50
CA VAL A 85 1.41 0.58 -9.92
C VAL A 85 1.42 2.02 -10.39
N TYR A 86 2.62 2.58 -10.45
CA TYR A 86 2.81 3.87 -11.08
C TYR A 86 2.20 3.80 -12.49
N LYS A 87 1.44 4.83 -12.88
CA LYS A 87 0.94 4.94 -14.25
C LYS A 87 1.96 5.73 -15.05
N ILE A 88 2.43 5.16 -16.16
CA ILE A 88 3.26 5.88 -17.13
C ILE A 88 2.36 6.34 -18.27
N LYS A 89 2.40 7.62 -18.61
CA LYS A 89 1.77 8.17 -19.81
C LYS A 89 2.80 8.94 -20.61
N TYR A 90 2.81 8.79 -21.93
CA TYR A 90 3.62 9.62 -22.82
C TYR A 90 2.71 10.54 -23.61
N ASP A 91 3.02 11.84 -23.57
CA ASP A 91 2.43 12.85 -24.43
C ASP A 91 3.40 13.12 -25.59
N PRO A 92 3.07 12.68 -26.82
CA PRO A 92 3.94 12.87 -27.98
C PRO A 92 3.96 14.30 -28.49
N ASP A 93 2.92 15.10 -28.22
CA ASP A 93 2.83 16.48 -28.69
C ASP A 93 3.76 17.38 -27.87
N ALA A 94 3.84 17.12 -26.56
CA ALA A 94 4.71 17.85 -25.64
C ALA A 94 6.11 17.22 -25.46
N ASP A 95 6.32 15.99 -25.93
CA ASP A 95 7.47 15.13 -25.60
C ASP A 95 7.72 15.00 -24.09
N VAL A 96 6.66 14.66 -23.35
CA VAL A 96 6.67 14.53 -21.88
C VAL A 96 6.19 13.15 -21.44
N VAL A 97 6.91 12.53 -20.50
CA VAL A 97 6.42 11.33 -19.78
C VAL A 97 5.92 11.72 -18.40
N LEU A 98 4.68 11.36 -18.08
CA LEU A 98 4.10 11.45 -16.75
C LEU A 98 4.26 10.12 -16.03
N LEU A 99 4.95 10.12 -14.90
CA LEU A 99 4.98 9.04 -13.91
C LEU A 99 4.06 9.42 -12.75
N ILE A 100 2.90 8.79 -12.68
CA ILE A 100 1.85 9.11 -11.69
C ILE A 100 1.89 8.06 -10.58
N PHE A 101 2.20 8.48 -9.36
CA PHE A 101 2.31 7.62 -8.17
C PHE A 101 1.03 7.63 -7.34
N GLU A 102 0.29 8.75 -7.32
CA GLU A 102 -1.03 8.85 -6.72
C GLU A 102 -2.00 9.47 -7.74
N ASP A 103 -3.08 8.75 -8.08
CA ASP A 103 -4.07 9.20 -9.07
C ASP A 103 -5.15 10.13 -8.49
N LYS A 104 -5.06 10.38 -7.19
CA LYS A 104 -5.92 11.28 -6.42
C LYS A 104 -5.05 12.01 -5.40
N GLY A 105 -5.22 13.33 -5.29
CA GLY A 105 -4.45 14.17 -4.38
C GLY A 105 -4.47 15.63 -4.83
N SER A 106 -3.93 16.53 -4.01
CA SER A 106 -3.66 17.92 -4.37
C SER A 106 -2.16 18.15 -4.41
N ILE A 107 -1.68 18.75 -5.49
CA ILE A 107 -0.30 19.24 -5.57
C ILE A 107 -0.17 20.45 -4.63
N ASP A 108 0.84 20.45 -3.78
CA ASP A 108 1.17 21.53 -2.86
C ASP A 108 2.29 22.40 -3.43
N TYR A 109 3.38 21.76 -3.86
CA TYR A 109 4.51 22.41 -4.53
C TYR A 109 5.20 21.43 -5.50
N ALA A 110 6.11 21.96 -6.32
CA ALA A 110 6.92 21.16 -7.22
C ALA A 110 8.38 21.62 -7.20
N ASP A 111 9.30 20.67 -7.37
CA ASP A 111 10.73 20.93 -7.51
C ASP A 111 11.19 20.58 -8.93
N GLU A 112 12.04 21.44 -9.50
CA GLU A 112 12.73 21.18 -10.76
C GLU A 112 14.06 20.48 -10.52
N ALA A 113 14.29 19.38 -11.24
CA ALA A 113 15.50 18.58 -11.16
C ALA A 113 16.00 18.22 -12.57
N GLY A 114 16.66 19.19 -13.23
CA GLY A 114 17.15 19.03 -14.59
C GLY A 114 16.01 18.90 -15.60
N ASP A 115 15.93 17.78 -16.33
CA ASP A 115 14.85 17.48 -17.28
C ASP A 115 13.57 16.96 -16.59
N MET A 116 13.45 17.07 -15.25
CA MET A 116 12.34 16.50 -14.49
C MET A 116 11.66 17.54 -13.60
N ILE A 117 10.33 17.44 -13.46
CA ILE A 117 9.53 18.21 -12.50
C ILE A 117 8.87 17.23 -11.54
N ILE A 118 9.10 17.39 -10.23
CA ILE A 118 8.61 16.48 -9.19
C ILE A 118 7.52 17.20 -8.39
N HIS A 119 6.30 16.66 -8.43
CA HIS A 119 5.14 17.24 -7.75
C HIS A 119 4.91 16.56 -6.40
N TYR A 120 4.84 17.37 -5.35
CA TYR A 120 4.64 16.91 -3.97
C TYR A 120 3.24 17.25 -3.46
N GLY A 121 2.69 16.36 -2.64
CA GLY A 121 1.49 16.61 -1.85
C GLY A 121 1.79 17.32 -0.53
N LYS A 122 0.73 17.73 0.18
CA LYS A 122 0.81 18.42 1.48
C LYS A 122 1.49 17.62 2.59
N ASP A 123 1.60 16.31 2.43
CA ASP A 123 2.29 15.41 3.36
C ASP A 123 3.76 15.15 2.95
N GLY A 124 4.26 15.86 1.94
CA GLY A 124 5.61 15.72 1.40
C GLY A 124 5.81 14.49 0.52
N LYS A 125 4.76 13.73 0.18
CA LYS A 125 4.88 12.59 -0.73
C LYS A 125 4.90 13.04 -2.19
N ILE A 126 5.64 12.31 -3.01
CA ILE A 126 5.64 12.49 -4.47
C ILE A 126 4.31 11.96 -5.02
N ILE A 127 3.57 12.83 -5.70
CA ILE A 127 2.32 12.50 -6.39
C ILE A 127 2.59 12.13 -7.85
N MET A 128 3.43 12.92 -8.51
CA MET A 128 3.69 12.82 -9.94
C MET A 128 5.11 13.30 -10.27
N ILE A 129 5.70 12.72 -11.30
CA ILE A 129 6.92 13.24 -11.93
C ILE A 129 6.66 13.44 -13.41
N GLU A 130 7.06 14.59 -13.93
CA GLU A 130 7.14 14.85 -15.37
C GLU A 130 8.59 14.69 -15.81
N ILE A 131 8.81 13.95 -16.89
CA ILE A 131 10.11 13.88 -17.57
C ILE A 131 9.95 14.64 -18.88
N LEU A 132 10.58 15.80 -18.96
CA LEU A 132 10.64 16.64 -20.15
C LEU A 132 11.68 16.09 -21.13
N ASN A 133 11.55 16.46 -22.41
CA ASN A 133 12.42 15.95 -23.48
C ASN A 133 12.51 14.41 -23.44
N ALA A 134 11.37 13.76 -23.21
CA ALA A 134 11.33 12.36 -22.80
C ALA A 134 11.99 11.45 -23.83
N SER A 135 11.77 11.71 -25.13
CA SER A 135 12.42 10.99 -26.22
C SER A 135 13.96 10.94 -26.04
N ARG A 136 14.59 12.06 -25.69
CA ARG A 136 16.04 12.15 -25.42
C ARG A 136 16.43 11.47 -24.12
N VAL A 137 15.72 11.76 -23.02
CA VAL A 137 16.09 11.26 -21.69
C VAL A 137 15.98 9.74 -21.63
N ILE A 138 14.86 9.20 -22.11
CA ILE A 138 14.61 7.75 -22.12
C ILE A 138 15.59 7.04 -23.06
N SER A 139 15.88 7.59 -24.24
CA SER A 139 16.86 7.00 -25.16
C SER A 139 18.25 6.87 -24.52
N LYS A 140 18.73 7.92 -23.83
CA LYS A 140 20.00 7.87 -23.10
C LYS A 140 20.03 6.81 -22.01
N LEU A 141 18.93 6.65 -21.27
CA LEU A 141 18.82 5.61 -20.24
C LEU A 141 18.88 4.21 -20.86
N VAL A 142 18.12 3.97 -21.93
CA VAL A 142 18.11 2.68 -22.65
C VAL A 142 19.48 2.34 -23.22
N GLU A 143 20.15 3.30 -23.88
CA GLU A 143 21.51 3.11 -24.38
C GLU A 143 22.50 2.76 -23.26
N THR A 144 22.38 3.43 -22.11
CA THR A 144 23.25 3.19 -20.94
C THR A 144 23.05 1.79 -20.38
N LEU A 145 21.79 1.33 -20.30
CA LEU A 145 21.46 -0.03 -19.86
C LEU A 145 21.99 -1.08 -20.85
N ALA A 146 21.77 -0.87 -22.14
CA ALA A 146 22.24 -1.79 -23.19
C ALA A 146 23.78 -1.93 -23.20
N LYS A 147 24.51 -0.82 -23.00
CA LYS A 147 25.98 -0.83 -22.87
C LYS A 147 26.47 -1.63 -21.66
N LYS A 148 25.70 -1.68 -20.57
CA LYS A 148 26.06 -2.42 -19.36
C LYS A 148 25.95 -3.94 -19.56
N GLU A 149 24.95 -4.40 -20.28
CA GLU A 149 24.78 -5.84 -20.58
C GLU A 149 25.88 -6.38 -21.48
N ALA A 150 26.32 -5.59 -22.47
CA ALA A 150 27.40 -5.97 -23.39
C ALA A 150 28.80 -6.04 -22.74
N ILE A 151 28.99 -5.49 -21.53
CA ILE A 151 30.25 -5.55 -20.78
C ILE A 151 30.26 -6.78 -19.82
N VAL A 152 29.09 -7.33 -19.52
CA VAL A 152 28.92 -8.46 -18.57
C VAL A 152 28.69 -9.79 -19.31
N SER A 153 28.47 -9.77 -20.62
CA SER A 153 28.43 -10.92 -21.54
C SER A 153 29.76 -11.16 -22.23
#